data_AF-A0A9P8A3E8-F1
#
_entry.id   AF-A0A9P8A3E8-F1
#
_cell.length_a   1.000
_cell.length_b   1.000
_cell.length_c   1.000
_cell.angle_alpha   90.00
_cell.angle_beta   90.00
_cell.angle_gamma   90.00
#
_symmetry.space_group_name_H-M   'P 1'
#
loop_
_entity.id
_entity.type
_entity.pdbx_description
1 polymer ?
#
loop_
_entity_poly.entity_id
_entity_poly.type
_entity_poly.pdbx_seq_one_letter_code
_entity_poly.pdbx_strand_id
1 'polypeptide(L)'
;MDKEELPSEKHTYEEGKFSHDIEPQVQLEEEDDSPIEEVRVTVSNIDDPSLPYNTFRMWFLGLLWTCIISFVNQFFYLRQTTISIGYSVVALLSLPMGHFMARVLPTRQFSLFGWSFSLNPGPFSIKEHVLIGTMVACNSGTAYAVDIVILQKIWYNSEKPFIAGMFLVLTTQITGFAIAGVIRRFLYVHWPVLLAATSNMPPALPYMYTNGLFLGFIFAFLLRRYRYGWWSRYNYLTSAALDTGVAISGLIIFFAIQSWDGEFPYWWGNPQDGNYDHCALGGVNYMGQ
;
A
#
# COMPACT_ATOMS: atom_id res chain seq x y z
N MET A 1 -54.68 -8.91 16.47
CA MET A 1 -54.01 -7.74 15.88
C MET A 1 -52.72 -7.63 16.65
N ASP A 2 -51.74 -8.47 16.34
CA ASP A 2 -50.52 -8.55 17.14
C ASP A 2 -49.36 -8.86 16.21
N LYS A 3 -48.35 -8.00 16.30
CA LYS A 3 -47.12 -8.01 15.52
C LYS A 3 -46.26 -9.17 16.02
N GLU A 4 -45.85 -10.07 15.14
CA GLU A 4 -44.78 -11.03 15.43
C GLU A 4 -43.45 -10.28 15.37
N GLU A 5 -42.86 -10.04 16.55
CA GLU A 5 -41.55 -9.44 16.73
C GLU A 5 -40.45 -10.43 16.31
N LEU A 6 -39.48 -9.94 15.52
CA LEU A 6 -38.23 -10.63 15.21
C LEU A 6 -37.44 -10.91 16.52
N PRO A 7 -36.90 -12.11 16.72
CA PRO A 7 -36.11 -12.38 17.91
C PRO A 7 -34.78 -11.63 17.83
N SER A 8 -34.54 -10.79 18.85
CA SER A 8 -33.30 -10.04 19.06
C SER A 8 -32.10 -10.98 19.14
N GLU A 9 -31.10 -10.72 18.30
CA GLU A 9 -29.78 -11.34 18.32
C GLU A 9 -29.06 -10.95 19.63
N LYS A 10 -29.16 -11.81 20.64
CA LYS A 10 -28.42 -11.69 21.90
C LYS A 10 -27.21 -12.60 21.83
N HIS A 11 -26.04 -11.97 22.01
CA HIS A 11 -24.73 -12.56 22.23
C HIS A 11 -24.77 -13.91 22.97
N THR A 12 -24.38 -14.97 22.25
CA THR A 12 -23.95 -16.22 22.85
C THR A 12 -22.46 -16.36 22.60
N TYR A 13 -21.65 -15.82 23.52
CA TYR A 13 -20.27 -16.27 23.68
C TYR A 13 -20.31 -17.43 24.66
N GLU A 14 -20.32 -18.67 24.16
CA GLU A 14 -20.07 -19.81 25.03
C GLU A 14 -18.59 -19.83 25.43
N GLU A 15 -18.36 -19.87 26.74
CA GLU A 15 -17.06 -20.06 27.36
C GLU A 15 -16.54 -21.48 27.06
N GLY A 16 -15.80 -21.62 25.96
CA GLY A 16 -14.92 -22.76 25.75
C GLY A 16 -13.77 -22.73 26.75
N LYS A 17 -13.81 -23.61 27.76
CA LYS A 17 -12.67 -23.89 28.65
C LYS A 17 -11.44 -24.23 27.81
N PHE A 18 -10.42 -23.37 27.85
CA PHE A 18 -9.15 -23.60 27.19
C PHE A 18 -8.32 -24.60 28.03
N SER A 19 -8.46 -25.89 27.73
CA SER A 19 -7.53 -26.92 28.21
C SER A 19 -6.17 -26.68 27.60
N HIS A 20 -5.13 -26.60 28.43
CA HIS A 20 -3.79 -26.13 28.05
C HIS A 20 -2.93 -27.15 27.29
N ASP A 21 -3.48 -28.26 26.79
CA ASP A 21 -2.67 -29.36 26.25
C ASP A 21 -3.23 -29.89 24.92
N ILE A 22 -3.20 -29.07 23.86
CA ILE A 22 -3.52 -29.53 22.49
C ILE A 22 -2.34 -29.24 21.56
N GLU A 23 -1.86 -30.31 20.94
CA GLU A 23 -0.78 -30.46 19.96
C GLU A 23 -0.62 -29.25 19.00
N PRO A 24 0.61 -28.75 18.73
CA PRO A 24 0.87 -27.61 17.86
C PRO A 24 0.49 -27.82 16.37
N GLN A 25 0.00 -29.00 15.98
CA GLN A 25 -0.39 -29.28 14.59
C GLN A 25 -1.84 -28.88 14.28
N VAL A 26 -2.75 -28.85 15.26
CA VAL A 26 -4.16 -28.47 15.03
C VAL A 26 -4.32 -26.95 14.90
N GLN A 27 -3.46 -26.17 15.54
CA GLN A 27 -3.53 -24.70 15.50
C GLN A 27 -3.13 -24.10 14.15
N LEU A 28 -2.31 -24.78 13.35
CA LEU A 28 -1.87 -24.28 12.04
C LEU A 28 -2.99 -24.39 10.98
N GLU A 29 -3.92 -25.34 11.10
CA GLU A 29 -5.04 -25.47 10.16
C GLU A 29 -6.17 -24.45 10.44
N GLU A 30 -6.33 -24.00 11.69
CA GLU A 30 -7.26 -22.91 12.02
C GLU A 30 -6.67 -21.51 11.74
N GLU A 31 -5.35 -21.37 11.61
CA GLU A 31 -4.67 -20.08 11.42
C GLU A 31 -4.78 -19.55 9.97
N ASP A 32 -5.00 -20.42 8.99
CA ASP A 32 -5.22 -20.05 7.58
C ASP A 32 -6.65 -19.58 7.29
N ASP A 33 -7.61 -19.83 8.19
CA ASP A 33 -9.00 -19.42 8.03
C ASP A 33 -9.24 -18.06 8.69
N SER A 34 -9.80 -17.10 7.95
CA SER A 34 -10.02 -15.78 8.52
C SER A 34 -10.99 -15.86 9.71
N PRO A 35 -10.69 -15.20 10.84
CA PRO A 35 -11.57 -15.15 12.01
C PRO A 35 -12.94 -14.51 11.71
N ILE A 36 -13.00 -13.74 10.62
CA ILE A 36 -14.19 -13.05 10.12
C ILE A 36 -14.89 -13.97 9.12
N GLU A 37 -16.14 -14.33 9.38
CA GLU A 37 -16.93 -15.27 8.57
C GLU A 37 -17.19 -14.72 7.16
N GLU A 38 -17.47 -13.43 7.04
CA GLU A 38 -17.73 -12.77 5.75
C GLU A 38 -16.50 -12.81 4.83
N VAL A 39 -15.29 -12.77 5.40
CA VAL A 39 -14.04 -12.88 4.64
C VAL A 39 -13.79 -14.33 4.22
N ARG A 40 -14.12 -15.29 5.09
CA ARG A 40 -13.95 -16.72 4.82
C ARG A 40 -14.83 -17.20 3.66
N VAL A 41 -16.04 -16.68 3.57
CA VAL A 41 -17.00 -17.08 2.53
C VAL A 41 -16.70 -16.40 1.18
N THR A 42 -16.01 -15.26 1.19
CA THR A 42 -15.74 -14.48 -0.04
C THR A 42 -14.45 -14.89 -0.75
N VAL A 43 -13.48 -15.45 -0.03
CA VAL A 43 -12.20 -15.88 -0.59
C VAL A 43 -11.91 -17.33 -0.19
N SER A 44 -11.71 -18.19 -1.18
CA SER A 44 -11.21 -19.55 -0.93
C SER A 44 -9.76 -19.48 -0.48
N ASN A 45 -9.46 -20.05 0.69
CA ASN A 45 -8.09 -20.20 1.20
C ASN A 45 -7.29 -21.29 0.45
N ILE A 46 -7.96 -22.09 -0.38
CA ILE A 46 -7.34 -23.14 -1.18
C ILE A 46 -6.95 -22.57 -2.56
N ASP A 47 -5.66 -22.63 -2.90
CA ASP A 47 -5.16 -22.32 -4.23
C ASP A 47 -5.35 -23.50 -5.19
N ASP A 48 -5.94 -23.24 -6.36
CA ASP A 48 -6.01 -24.21 -7.46
C ASP A 48 -4.83 -24.01 -8.44
N PRO A 49 -3.81 -24.88 -8.42
CA PRO A 49 -2.62 -24.74 -9.27
C PRO A 49 -2.89 -25.00 -10.75
N SER A 50 -4.05 -25.54 -11.13
CA SER A 50 -4.39 -25.87 -12.52
C SER A 50 -4.87 -24.67 -13.34
N LEU A 51 -5.26 -23.57 -12.67
CA LEU A 51 -5.79 -22.38 -13.32
C LEU A 51 -4.73 -21.69 -14.21
N PRO A 52 -5.05 -21.38 -15.48
CA PRO A 52 -4.13 -20.66 -16.36
C PRO A 52 -3.94 -19.23 -15.86
N TYR A 53 -2.67 -18.86 -15.64
CA TYR A 53 -2.27 -17.53 -15.18
C TYR A 53 -1.44 -16.77 -16.22
N ASN A 54 -0.68 -17.48 -17.05
CA ASN A 54 0.14 -16.88 -18.11
C ASN A 54 -0.62 -16.90 -19.44
N THR A 55 -1.39 -15.85 -19.72
CA THR A 55 -2.23 -15.76 -20.92
C THR A 55 -1.97 -14.47 -21.70
N PHE A 56 -2.37 -14.48 -22.98
CA PHE A 56 -2.27 -13.29 -23.84
C PHE A 56 -3.02 -12.09 -23.26
N ARG A 57 -4.24 -12.30 -22.76
CA ARG A 57 -5.07 -11.21 -22.21
C ARG A 57 -4.45 -10.59 -20.96
N MET A 58 -3.80 -11.38 -20.10
CA MET A 58 -3.06 -10.88 -18.93
C MET A 58 -1.91 -9.96 -19.36
N TRP A 59 -1.09 -10.39 -20.32
CA TRP A 59 0.02 -9.58 -20.84
C TRP A 59 -0.46 -8.33 -21.56
N PHE A 60 -1.48 -8.47 -22.41
CA PHE A 60 -2.03 -7.35 -23.17
C PHE A 60 -2.61 -6.27 -22.27
N LEU A 61 -3.52 -6.65 -21.34
CA LEU A 61 -4.12 -5.70 -20.41
C LEU A 61 -3.09 -5.14 -19.44
N GLY A 62 -2.17 -5.97 -18.93
CA GLY A 62 -1.10 -5.54 -18.03
C GLY A 62 -0.19 -4.49 -18.65
N LEU A 63 0.31 -4.75 -19.87
CA LEU A 63 1.18 -3.81 -20.59
C LEU A 63 0.43 -2.54 -21.00
N LEU A 64 -0.80 -2.66 -21.52
CA LEU A 64 -1.62 -1.52 -21.91
C LEU A 64 -1.83 -0.56 -20.74
N TRP A 65 -2.26 -1.07 -19.58
CA TRP A 65 -2.49 -0.24 -18.41
C TRP A 65 -1.20 0.30 -17.79
N THR A 66 -0.13 -0.48 -17.82
CA THR A 66 1.20 -0.03 -17.37
C THR A 66 1.67 1.16 -18.21
N CYS A 67 1.58 1.10 -19.54
CA CYS A 67 1.96 2.21 -20.41
C CYS A 67 1.11 3.47 -20.16
N ILE A 68 -0.21 3.33 -20.03
CA ILE A 68 -1.12 4.46 -19.80
C ILE A 68 -0.81 5.13 -18.45
N ILE A 69 -0.71 4.36 -17.37
CA ILE A 69 -0.44 4.92 -16.04
C ILE A 69 0.95 5.55 -15.97
N SER A 70 1.98 4.87 -16.50
CA SER A 70 3.34 5.40 -16.49
C SER A 70 3.39 6.76 -17.18
N PHE A 71 2.77 6.86 -18.35
CA PHE A 71 2.73 8.08 -19.13
C PHE A 71 2.00 9.20 -18.39
N VAL A 72 0.78 8.94 -17.90
CA VAL A 72 -0.01 9.96 -17.21
C VAL A 72 0.72 10.42 -15.95
N ASN A 73 1.12 9.50 -15.07
CA ASN A 73 1.77 9.86 -13.82
C ASN A 73 3.08 10.61 -14.07
N GLN A 74 3.91 10.17 -15.02
CA GLN A 74 5.17 10.85 -15.35
C GLN A 74 4.95 12.22 -16.01
N PHE A 75 3.90 12.37 -16.83
CA PHE A 75 3.59 13.63 -17.51
C PHE A 75 3.10 14.72 -16.54
N PHE A 76 2.24 14.35 -15.58
CA PHE A 76 1.72 15.31 -14.59
C PHE A 76 2.68 15.55 -13.42
N TYR A 77 3.75 14.75 -13.28
CA TYR A 77 4.68 14.83 -12.17
C TYR A 77 5.38 16.20 -12.02
N LEU A 78 5.74 16.83 -13.13
CA LEU A 78 6.43 18.13 -13.11
C LEU A 78 5.50 19.33 -12.85
N ARG A 79 4.20 19.10 -12.68
CA ARG A 79 3.25 20.16 -12.39
C ARG A 79 3.21 20.46 -10.90
N GLN A 80 3.01 21.72 -10.56
CA GLN A 80 2.86 22.16 -9.18
C GLN A 80 1.68 21.48 -8.46
N THR A 81 0.59 21.20 -9.19
CA THR A 81 -0.49 20.31 -8.75
C THR A 81 -0.40 19.01 -9.55
N THR A 82 0.18 17.99 -8.94
CA THR A 82 0.34 16.68 -9.57
C THR A 82 -0.99 15.94 -9.59
N ILE A 83 -1.33 15.37 -10.75
CA ILE A 83 -2.47 14.48 -10.91
C ILE A 83 -1.89 13.08 -11.08
N SER A 84 -2.16 12.20 -10.11
CA SER A 84 -1.68 10.83 -10.11
C SER A 84 -2.85 9.86 -10.16
N ILE A 85 -2.79 8.89 -11.06
CA ILE A 85 -3.73 7.78 -11.13
C ILE A 85 -3.19 6.64 -10.29
N GLY A 86 -3.97 6.21 -9.29
CA GLY A 86 -3.66 5.03 -8.49
C GLY A 86 -4.01 3.73 -9.20
N TYR A 87 -3.30 2.65 -8.87
CA TYR A 87 -3.50 1.33 -9.47
C TYR A 87 -4.93 0.77 -9.25
N SER A 88 -5.63 1.18 -8.19
CA SER A 88 -7.00 0.73 -7.89
C SER A 88 -7.99 1.03 -9.02
N VAL A 89 -7.78 2.14 -9.76
CA VAL A 89 -8.60 2.46 -10.94
C VAL A 89 -8.47 1.36 -12.00
N VAL A 90 -7.26 0.84 -12.19
CA VAL A 90 -7.02 -0.24 -13.13
C VAL A 90 -7.49 -1.59 -12.60
N ALA A 91 -7.39 -1.85 -11.30
CA ALA A 91 -8.03 -3.03 -10.73
C ALA A 91 -9.54 -3.04 -11.04
N LEU A 92 -10.22 -1.89 -10.89
CA LEU A 92 -11.66 -1.80 -11.22
C LEU A 92 -11.96 -1.94 -12.71
N LEU A 93 -11.15 -1.35 -13.60
CA LEU A 93 -11.40 -1.37 -15.05
C LEU A 93 -10.94 -2.65 -15.74
N SER A 94 -9.88 -3.29 -15.25
CA SER A 94 -9.33 -4.51 -15.85
C SER A 94 -10.24 -5.72 -15.65
N LEU A 95 -11.08 -5.74 -14.62
CA LEU A 95 -12.03 -6.83 -14.37
C LEU A 95 -13.12 -6.95 -15.47
N PRO A 96 -13.92 -5.91 -15.78
CA PRO A 96 -14.89 -5.98 -16.87
C PRO A 96 -14.21 -6.15 -18.23
N MET A 97 -13.04 -5.54 -18.46
CA MET A 97 -12.27 -5.72 -19.70
C MET A 97 -11.74 -7.15 -19.87
N GLY A 98 -11.26 -7.78 -18.78
CA GLY A 98 -10.81 -9.18 -18.79
C GLY A 98 -11.93 -10.14 -19.14
N HIS A 99 -13.11 -9.95 -18.53
CA HIS A 99 -14.31 -10.72 -18.88
C HIS A 99 -14.80 -10.45 -20.31
N PHE A 100 -14.67 -9.22 -20.81
CA PHE A 100 -15.00 -8.89 -22.20
C PHE A 100 -14.06 -9.60 -23.18
N MET A 101 -12.75 -9.53 -22.95
CA MET A 101 -11.76 -10.23 -23.77
C MET A 101 -11.92 -11.76 -23.71
N ALA A 102 -12.29 -12.32 -22.56
CA ALA A 102 -12.58 -13.74 -22.43
C ALA A 102 -13.80 -14.19 -23.28
N ARG A 103 -14.74 -13.30 -23.59
CA ARG A 103 -15.89 -13.59 -24.47
C ARG A 103 -15.58 -13.36 -25.94
N VAL A 104 -14.74 -12.39 -26.26
CA VAL A 104 -14.43 -11.98 -27.65
C VAL A 104 -13.29 -12.78 -28.26
N LEU A 105 -12.29 -13.19 -27.47
CA LEU A 105 -11.11 -13.86 -27.98
C LEU A 105 -11.40 -15.31 -28.42
N PRO A 106 -10.86 -15.73 -29.59
CA PRO A 106 -11.07 -17.07 -30.10
C PRO A 106 -10.33 -18.12 -29.24
N THR A 107 -11.00 -19.24 -28.99
CA THR A 107 -10.45 -20.43 -28.30
C THR A 107 -9.62 -21.34 -29.23
N ARG A 108 -9.35 -20.90 -30.46
CA ARG A 108 -8.58 -21.69 -31.44
C ARG A 108 -7.13 -21.81 -30.99
N GLN A 109 -6.59 -23.01 -31.11
CA GLN A 109 -5.17 -23.28 -30.91
C GLN A 109 -4.42 -22.86 -32.17
N PHE A 110 -3.48 -21.93 -32.02
CA PHE A 110 -2.57 -21.52 -33.08
C PHE A 110 -1.26 -22.29 -32.91
N SER A 111 -0.78 -22.89 -34.00
CA SER A 111 0.56 -23.48 -34.05
C SER A 111 1.47 -22.53 -34.82
N LEU A 112 2.50 -22.02 -34.16
CA LEU A 112 3.55 -21.22 -34.79
C LEU A 112 4.91 -21.79 -34.39
N PHE A 113 5.75 -22.11 -35.38
CA PHE A 113 7.13 -22.58 -35.15
C PHE A 113 7.26 -23.79 -34.19
N GLY A 114 6.27 -24.70 -34.19
CA GLY A 114 6.26 -25.89 -33.33
C GLY A 114 5.70 -25.67 -31.92
N TRP A 115 5.28 -24.44 -31.58
CA TRP A 115 4.62 -24.10 -30.32
C TRP A 115 3.11 -24.00 -30.56
N SER A 116 2.32 -24.71 -29.77
CA SER A 116 0.87 -24.56 -29.74
C SER A 116 0.47 -23.61 -28.62
N PHE A 117 -0.21 -22.51 -28.94
CA PHE A 117 -0.75 -21.60 -27.93
C PHE A 117 -2.22 -21.27 -28.23
N SER A 118 -3.02 -21.12 -27.18
CA SER A 118 -4.40 -20.66 -27.28
C SER A 118 -4.47 -19.20 -26.80
N LEU A 119 -5.16 -18.35 -27.56
CA LEU A 119 -5.43 -16.96 -27.15
C LEU A 119 -6.44 -16.88 -26.01
N ASN A 120 -7.29 -17.90 -25.86
CA ASN A 120 -8.32 -17.98 -24.84
C ASN A 120 -8.36 -19.39 -24.24
N PRO A 121 -7.47 -19.70 -23.27
CA PRO A 121 -7.37 -21.02 -22.67
C PRO A 121 -8.54 -21.35 -21.71
N GLY A 122 -9.25 -20.33 -21.21
CA GLY A 122 -10.34 -20.52 -20.26
C GLY A 122 -10.96 -19.18 -19.81
N PRO A 123 -11.92 -19.21 -18.88
CA PRO A 123 -12.53 -18.00 -18.32
C PRO A 123 -11.49 -17.11 -17.63
N PHE A 124 -11.80 -15.82 -17.48
CA PHE A 124 -10.93 -14.87 -16.80
C PHE A 124 -10.77 -15.26 -15.32
N SER A 125 -9.54 -15.55 -14.90
CA SER A 125 -9.23 -16.05 -13.56
C SER A 125 -8.79 -14.94 -12.62
N ILE A 126 -8.93 -15.17 -11.32
CA ILE A 126 -8.42 -14.24 -10.30
C ILE A 126 -6.90 -14.08 -10.38
N LYS A 127 -6.17 -15.13 -10.76
CA LYS A 127 -4.71 -15.10 -10.93
C LYS A 127 -4.29 -14.12 -12.01
N GLU A 128 -4.98 -14.11 -13.16
CA GLU A 128 -4.73 -13.16 -14.24
C GLU A 128 -5.02 -11.73 -13.78
N HIS A 129 -6.11 -11.53 -13.04
CA HIS A 129 -6.48 -10.22 -12.51
C HIS A 129 -5.45 -9.67 -11.52
N VAL A 130 -5.03 -10.50 -10.56
CA VAL A 130 -3.99 -10.15 -9.59
C VAL A 130 -2.68 -9.83 -10.29
N LEU A 131 -2.27 -10.63 -11.28
CA LEU A 131 -1.05 -10.39 -12.04
C LEU A 131 -1.08 -9.05 -12.80
N ILE A 132 -2.20 -8.72 -13.46
CA ILE A 132 -2.40 -7.39 -14.09
C ILE A 132 -2.26 -6.29 -13.04
N GLY A 133 -2.91 -6.44 -11.89
CA GLY A 133 -2.85 -5.50 -10.78
C GLY A 133 -1.43 -5.30 -10.26
N THR A 134 -0.67 -6.38 -10.07
CA THR A 134 0.73 -6.33 -9.63
C THR A 134 1.63 -5.61 -10.64
N MET A 135 1.52 -5.93 -11.94
CA MET A 135 2.29 -5.25 -13.00
C MET A 135 2.10 -3.73 -12.94
N VAL A 136 0.85 -3.30 -12.77
CA VAL A 136 0.49 -1.89 -12.75
C VAL A 136 0.89 -1.23 -11.43
N ALA A 137 0.72 -1.90 -10.31
CA ALA A 137 1.11 -1.40 -8.98
C ALA A 137 2.62 -1.10 -8.93
N CYS A 138 3.46 -1.96 -9.52
CA CYS A 138 4.91 -1.74 -9.61
C CYS A 138 5.31 -0.49 -10.43
N ASN A 139 4.40 0.07 -11.21
CA ASN A 139 4.64 1.22 -12.10
C ASN A 139 3.73 2.42 -11.77
N SER A 140 3.05 2.40 -10.62
CA SER A 140 2.22 3.54 -10.19
C SER A 140 3.06 4.74 -9.75
N GLY A 141 4.33 4.55 -9.41
CA GLY A 141 5.25 5.61 -8.98
C GLY A 141 6.01 6.26 -10.14
N THR A 142 6.46 7.49 -9.94
CA THR A 142 7.32 8.22 -10.89
C THR A 142 8.79 7.93 -10.62
N ALA A 143 9.61 7.95 -11.67
CA ALA A 143 11.03 7.63 -11.52
C ALA A 143 11.80 8.85 -10.99
N TYR A 144 12.19 8.82 -9.71
CA TYR A 144 12.96 9.89 -9.05
C TYR A 144 14.25 10.27 -9.82
N ALA A 145 14.88 9.29 -10.48
CA ALA A 145 16.06 9.51 -11.31
C ALA A 145 15.86 10.55 -12.44
N VAL A 146 14.62 10.78 -12.88
CA VAL A 146 14.28 11.83 -13.85
C VAL A 146 14.59 13.22 -13.29
N ASP A 147 14.36 13.45 -11.99
CA ASP A 147 14.64 14.73 -11.35
C ASP A 147 16.14 15.04 -11.35
N ILE A 148 16.98 14.03 -11.16
CA ILE A 148 18.45 14.20 -11.21
C ILE A 148 18.87 14.72 -12.58
N VAL A 149 18.32 14.15 -13.66
CA VAL A 149 18.65 14.56 -15.03
C VAL A 149 18.13 15.97 -15.33
N ILE A 150 16.90 16.28 -14.93
CA ILE A 150 16.30 17.61 -15.13
C ILE A 150 17.05 18.67 -14.32
N LEU A 151 17.36 18.39 -13.05
CA LEU A 151 18.06 19.30 -12.16
C LEU A 151 19.48 19.61 -12.67
N GLN A 152 20.21 18.61 -13.16
CA GLN A 152 21.53 18.83 -13.81
C GLN A 152 21.44 19.72 -15.04
N LYS A 153 20.36 19.59 -15.82
CA LYS A 153 20.14 20.42 -17.01
C LYS A 153 19.79 21.87 -16.65
N ILE A 154 18.89 22.08 -15.69
CA ILE A 154 18.39 23.42 -15.33
C ILE A 154 19.39 24.19 -14.45
N TRP A 155 19.93 23.56 -13.41
CA TRP A 155 20.73 24.26 -12.39
C TRP A 155 22.22 24.24 -12.67
N TYR A 156 22.72 23.19 -13.32
CA TYR A 156 24.15 22.99 -13.56
C TYR A 156 24.56 23.19 -15.02
N ASN A 157 23.61 23.54 -15.92
CA ASN A 157 23.81 23.71 -17.36
C ASN A 157 24.65 22.57 -17.99
N SER A 158 24.54 21.35 -17.47
CA SER A 158 25.33 20.20 -17.92
C SER A 158 24.42 19.25 -18.69
N GLU A 159 24.56 19.25 -20.01
CA GLU A 159 23.82 18.33 -20.87
C GLU A 159 24.46 16.94 -20.85
N LYS A 160 23.81 16.00 -20.16
CA LYS A 160 24.18 14.58 -20.25
C LYS A 160 23.59 13.98 -21.52
N PRO A 161 24.31 13.06 -22.21
CA PRO A 161 23.76 12.38 -23.37
C PRO A 161 22.51 11.58 -22.97
N PHE A 162 21.48 11.60 -23.84
CA PHE A 162 20.19 10.94 -23.60
C PHE A 162 20.35 9.49 -23.11
N ILE A 163 21.26 8.74 -23.76
CA ILE A 163 21.54 7.34 -23.43
C ILE A 163 22.04 7.18 -21.99
N ALA A 164 22.88 8.11 -21.50
CA ALA A 164 23.36 8.06 -20.12
C ALA A 164 22.23 8.35 -19.12
N GLY A 165 21.34 9.30 -19.42
CA GLY A 165 20.13 9.55 -18.63
C GLY A 165 19.19 8.34 -18.60
N MET A 166 18.98 7.69 -19.74
CA MET A 166 18.16 6.48 -19.85
C MET A 166 18.74 5.32 -19.04
N PHE A 167 20.06 5.08 -19.12
CA PHE A 167 20.71 4.06 -18.30
C PHE A 167 20.63 4.38 -16.81
N LEU A 168 20.79 5.65 -16.44
CA LEU A 168 20.65 6.08 -15.04
C LEU A 168 19.24 5.81 -14.52
N VAL A 169 18.19 6.11 -15.29
CA VAL A 169 16.81 5.79 -14.89
C VAL A 169 16.62 4.27 -14.83
N LEU A 170 17.04 3.52 -15.84
CA LEU A 170 16.85 2.07 -15.92
C LEU A 170 17.59 1.32 -14.80
N THR A 171 18.81 1.73 -14.43
CA THR A 171 19.53 1.11 -13.32
C THR A 171 18.81 1.32 -12.00
N THR A 172 18.31 2.53 -11.71
CA THR A 172 17.57 2.79 -10.47
C THR A 172 16.33 1.91 -10.32
N GLN A 173 15.61 1.64 -11.43
CA GLN A 173 14.45 0.75 -11.41
C GLN A 173 14.83 -0.72 -11.21
N ILE A 174 15.93 -1.19 -11.79
CA ILE A 174 16.38 -2.59 -11.68
C ILE A 174 17.04 -2.89 -10.33
N THR A 175 17.76 -1.92 -9.74
CA THR A 175 18.46 -2.10 -8.47
C THR A 175 17.53 -2.56 -7.35
N GLY A 176 16.31 -2.03 -7.28
CA GLY A 176 15.32 -2.45 -6.27
C GLY A 176 14.97 -3.94 -6.37
N PHE A 177 14.68 -4.43 -7.58
CA PHE A 177 14.39 -5.85 -7.82
C PHE A 177 15.61 -6.75 -7.62
N ALA A 178 16.81 -6.27 -7.98
CA ALA A 178 18.06 -7.00 -7.76
C ALA A 178 18.33 -7.21 -6.26
N ILE A 179 18.16 -6.16 -5.45
CA ILE A 179 18.33 -6.24 -3.99
C ILE A 179 17.26 -7.16 -3.38
N ALA A 180 16.00 -7.05 -3.81
CA ALA A 180 14.92 -7.93 -3.34
C ALA A 180 15.23 -9.42 -3.62
N GLY A 181 15.81 -9.74 -4.79
CA GLY A 181 16.24 -11.09 -5.14
C GLY A 181 17.33 -11.64 -4.22
N VAL A 182 18.35 -10.84 -3.89
CA VAL A 182 19.45 -11.23 -3.00
C VAL A 182 18.96 -11.42 -1.56
N ILE A 183 18.11 -10.51 -1.08
CA ILE A 183 17.60 -10.52 0.29
C ILE A 183 16.55 -11.63 0.51
N ARG A 184 15.96 -12.20 -0.55
CA ARG A 184 15.02 -13.33 -0.46
C ARG A 184 15.58 -14.50 0.37
N ARG A 185 16.90 -14.72 0.39
CA ARG A 185 17.53 -15.78 1.21
C ARG A 185 17.40 -15.54 2.73
N PHE A 186 17.14 -14.31 3.17
CA PHE A 186 17.05 -13.90 4.57
C PHE A 186 15.58 -13.68 5.03
N LEU A 187 14.64 -14.44 4.47
CA LEU A 187 13.17 -14.31 4.58
C LEU A 187 12.56 -14.44 6.00
N TYR A 188 13.36 -14.53 7.07
CA TYR A 188 12.86 -14.51 8.44
C TYR A 188 12.31 -13.14 8.87
N VAL A 189 12.64 -12.08 8.12
CA VAL A 189 12.18 -10.71 8.33
C VAL A 189 11.47 -10.24 7.07
N HIS A 190 10.34 -9.53 7.22
CA HIS A 190 9.62 -8.89 6.11
C HIS A 190 10.39 -7.68 5.57
N TRP A 191 11.52 -7.95 4.91
CA TRP A 191 12.42 -6.95 4.33
C TRP A 191 11.75 -5.97 3.37
N PRO A 192 10.80 -6.38 2.50
CA PRO A 192 10.11 -5.43 1.64
C PRO A 192 9.37 -4.34 2.42
N VAL A 193 8.78 -4.69 3.57
CA VAL A 193 8.04 -3.73 4.42
C VAL A 193 9.00 -2.77 5.12
N LEU A 194 10.12 -3.28 5.65
CA LEU A 194 11.13 -2.43 6.31
C LEU A 194 11.79 -1.46 5.34
N LEU A 195 12.20 -1.94 4.16
CA LEU A 195 12.86 -1.10 3.14
C LEU A 195 11.88 -0.07 2.55
N ALA A 196 10.62 -0.45 2.33
CA ALA A 196 9.59 0.49 1.90
C ALA A 196 9.31 1.57 2.96
N ALA A 197 9.36 1.23 4.26
CA ALA A 197 9.22 2.23 5.31
C ALA A 197 10.37 3.27 5.29
N THR A 198 11.59 2.82 4.97
CA THR A 198 12.77 3.70 4.89
C THR A 198 12.83 4.57 3.63
N SER A 199 12.11 4.22 2.55
CA SER A 199 12.16 5.02 1.31
C SER A 199 11.44 6.36 1.42
N ASN A 200 10.47 6.49 2.34
CA ASN A 200 9.78 7.76 2.64
C ASN A 200 10.52 8.63 3.67
N MET A 201 11.71 8.22 4.11
CA MET A 201 12.47 8.94 5.14
C MET A 201 13.00 10.32 4.70
N PRO A 202 13.37 10.58 3.43
CA PRO A 202 13.86 11.90 3.02
C PRO A 202 12.85 13.06 3.19
N PRO A 203 11.53 12.91 2.95
CA PRO A 203 10.56 13.97 3.20
C PRO A 203 9.94 13.97 4.62
N ALA A 204 10.06 12.90 5.39
CA ALA A 204 9.39 12.77 6.69
C ALA A 204 10.31 13.15 7.85
N LEU A 205 9.80 14.03 8.74
CA LEU A 205 10.55 14.45 9.92
C LEU A 205 10.86 13.25 10.83
N PRO A 206 12.04 13.20 11.47
CA PRO A 206 12.47 12.05 12.28
C PRO A 206 11.47 11.61 13.35
N TYR A 207 10.66 12.54 13.88
CA TYR A 207 9.67 12.25 14.90
C TYR A 207 8.53 11.35 14.42
N MET A 208 8.19 11.36 13.13
CA MET A 208 7.15 10.49 12.56
C MET A 208 7.50 9.00 12.73
N TYR A 209 8.76 8.65 12.48
CA TYR A 209 9.25 7.27 12.59
C TYR A 209 9.51 6.86 14.03
N THR A 210 10.11 7.75 14.84
CA THR A 210 10.36 7.48 16.26
C THR A 210 9.05 7.25 17.01
N ASN A 211 8.02 8.04 16.72
CA ASN A 211 6.68 7.84 17.29
C ASN A 211 6.04 6.53 16.81
N GLY A 212 6.15 6.21 15.52
CA GLY A 212 5.63 4.95 14.96
C GLY A 212 6.29 3.72 15.56
N LEU A 213 7.62 3.74 15.74
CA LEU A 213 8.36 2.66 16.40
C LEU A 213 7.97 2.51 17.87
N PHE A 214 7.81 3.64 18.58
CA PHE A 214 7.39 3.63 19.97
C PHE A 214 5.98 3.05 20.14
N LEU A 215 5.00 3.52 19.36
CA LEU A 215 3.64 2.99 19.38
C LEU A 215 3.59 1.53 18.93
N GLY A 216 4.35 1.17 17.89
CA GLY A 216 4.50 -0.21 17.45
C GLY A 216 5.06 -1.11 18.55
N PHE A 217 6.06 -0.66 19.31
CA PHE A 217 6.57 -1.41 20.45
C PHE A 217 5.52 -1.59 21.55
N ILE A 218 4.73 -0.57 21.87
CA ILE A 218 3.68 -0.69 22.89
C ILE A 218 2.58 -1.65 22.43
N PHE A 219 2.02 -1.46 21.23
CA PHE A 219 0.87 -2.22 20.76
C PHE A 219 1.25 -3.62 20.23
N ALA A 220 2.30 -3.71 19.42
CA ALA A 220 2.68 -4.98 18.79
C ALA A 220 3.60 -5.85 19.66
N PHE A 221 4.34 -5.27 20.62
CA PHE A 221 5.23 -6.04 21.51
C PHE A 221 4.69 -6.14 22.94
N LEU A 222 4.45 -5.02 23.65
CA LEU A 222 4.03 -5.07 25.05
C LEU A 222 2.59 -5.58 25.22
N LEU A 223 1.61 -4.96 24.58
CA LEU A 223 0.20 -5.34 24.68
C LEU A 223 -0.04 -6.74 24.14
N ARG A 224 0.62 -7.11 23.05
CA ARG A 224 0.58 -8.47 22.51
C ARG A 224 1.14 -9.51 23.47
N ARG A 225 2.23 -9.20 24.19
CA ARG A 225 2.90 -10.16 25.10
C ARG A 225 2.25 -10.26 26.48
N TYR A 226 1.75 -9.15 27.04
CA TYR A 226 1.22 -9.12 28.40
C TYR A 226 -0.33 -9.14 28.46
N ARG A 227 -1.03 -8.76 27.38
CA ARG A 227 -2.50 -8.65 27.34
C ARG A 227 -3.09 -9.11 26.00
N TYR A 228 -2.64 -10.28 25.52
CA TYR A 228 -3.04 -10.83 24.21
C TYR A 228 -4.56 -10.87 23.98
N GLY A 229 -5.36 -11.25 24.99
CA GLY A 229 -6.82 -11.33 24.87
C GLY A 229 -7.51 -9.97 24.61
N TRP A 230 -6.98 -8.88 25.16
CA TRP A 230 -7.47 -7.53 24.83
C TRP A 230 -6.97 -7.10 23.45
N TRP A 231 -5.69 -7.35 23.17
CA TRP A 231 -5.05 -6.98 21.92
C TRP A 231 -5.75 -7.63 20.70
N SER A 232 -6.01 -8.94 20.74
CA SER A 232 -6.65 -9.67 19.64
C SER A 232 -8.07 -9.14 19.32
N ARG A 233 -8.82 -8.72 20.35
CA ARG A 233 -10.21 -8.25 20.19
C ARG A 233 -10.32 -6.78 19.80
N TYR A 234 -9.47 -5.91 20.36
CA TYR A 234 -9.69 -4.46 20.31
C TYR A 234 -8.60 -3.67 19.59
N ASN A 235 -7.47 -4.27 19.21
CA ASN A 235 -6.37 -3.53 18.58
C ASN A 235 -6.78 -2.85 17.28
N TYR A 236 -7.48 -3.57 16.39
CA TYR A 236 -7.98 -2.99 15.13
C TYR A 236 -9.03 -1.90 15.36
N LEU A 237 -9.97 -2.13 16.28
CA LEU A 237 -10.99 -1.15 16.63
C LEU A 237 -10.37 0.13 17.21
N THR A 238 -9.34 -0.01 18.05
CA THR A 238 -8.60 1.12 18.63
C THR A 238 -7.85 1.90 17.55
N SER A 239 -7.22 1.22 16.60
CA SER A 239 -6.57 1.88 15.45
C SER A 239 -7.57 2.71 14.64
N ALA A 240 -8.72 2.12 14.31
CA ALA A 240 -9.79 2.82 13.57
C ALA A 240 -10.36 4.02 14.36
N ALA A 241 -10.50 3.88 15.68
CA ALA A 241 -10.92 4.96 16.55
C ALA A 241 -9.91 6.12 16.60
N LEU A 242 -8.60 5.83 16.53
CA LEU A 242 -7.56 6.87 16.51
C LEU A 242 -7.58 7.63 15.17
N ASP A 243 -7.69 6.93 14.04
CA ASP A 243 -7.76 7.57 12.72
C ASP A 243 -9.00 8.47 12.58
N THR A 244 -10.16 7.98 13.04
CA THR A 244 -11.39 8.78 13.08
C THR A 244 -11.28 9.94 14.07
N GLY A 245 -10.61 9.75 15.21
CA GLY A 245 -10.37 10.82 16.19
C GLY A 245 -9.52 11.96 15.61
N VAL A 246 -8.50 11.65 14.81
CA VAL A 246 -7.69 12.67 14.12
C VAL A 246 -8.55 13.45 13.12
N ALA A 247 -9.39 12.76 12.33
CA ALA A 247 -10.29 13.42 11.38
C ALA A 247 -11.30 14.35 12.06
N ILE A 248 -11.91 13.90 13.15
CA ILE A 248 -12.85 14.71 13.95
C ILE A 248 -12.14 15.92 14.57
N SER A 249 -10.94 15.71 15.13
CA SER A 249 -10.14 16.79 15.71
C SER A 249 -9.78 17.85 14.67
N GLY A 250 -9.40 17.44 13.46
CA GLY A 250 -9.13 18.35 12.34
C GLY A 250 -10.34 19.20 11.98
N LEU A 251 -11.54 18.62 11.96
CA LEU A 251 -12.78 19.34 11.68
C LEU A 251 -13.10 20.36 12.78
N ILE A 252 -12.96 19.98 14.05
CA ILE A 252 -13.14 20.89 15.19
C ILE A 252 -12.16 22.06 15.11
N ILE A 253 -10.88 21.78 14.87
CA ILE A 253 -9.83 22.81 14.74
C ILE A 253 -10.13 23.74 13.56
N PHE A 254 -10.56 23.21 12.42
CA PHE A 254 -10.90 24.01 11.24
C PHE A 254 -12.02 25.02 11.54
N PHE A 255 -13.12 24.57 12.14
CA PHE A 255 -14.22 25.47 12.51
C PHE A 255 -13.82 26.44 13.61
N ALA A 256 -13.06 25.98 14.61
CA ALA A 256 -12.56 26.85 15.68
C ALA A 256 -11.71 27.99 15.13
N ILE A 257 -10.75 27.71 14.24
CA ILE A 257 -9.87 28.71 13.63
C ILE A 257 -10.66 29.66 12.72
N GLN A 258 -11.58 29.17 11.89
CA GLN A 258 -12.38 30.05 11.03
C GLN A 258 -13.32 30.98 11.82
N SER A 259 -13.78 30.54 12.99
CA SER A 259 -14.66 31.35 13.85
C SER A 259 -13.93 32.34 14.76
N TRP A 260 -12.60 32.28 14.79
CA TRP A 260 -11.77 33.03 15.74
C TRP A 260 -11.07 34.21 15.06
N ASP A 261 -11.44 35.43 15.45
CA ASP A 261 -10.84 36.69 14.96
C ASP A 261 -9.67 37.21 15.82
N GLY A 262 -9.26 36.47 16.87
CA GLY A 262 -8.19 36.88 17.79
C GLY A 262 -6.80 36.34 17.43
N GLU A 263 -5.76 36.89 18.05
CA GLU A 263 -4.40 36.35 17.96
C GLU A 263 -4.27 35.00 18.72
N PHE A 264 -3.44 34.09 18.23
CA PHE A 264 -3.20 32.81 18.90
C PHE A 264 -2.53 33.01 20.27
N PRO A 265 -2.99 32.33 21.33
CA PRO A 265 -2.42 32.50 22.66
C PRO A 265 -0.97 32.01 22.72
N TYR A 266 -0.18 32.63 23.59
CA TYR A 266 1.15 32.17 23.94
C TYR A 266 1.07 30.97 24.87
N TRP A 267 1.72 29.87 24.50
CA TRP A 267 1.88 28.69 25.36
C TRP A 267 3.12 27.90 24.92
N TRP A 268 3.44 26.84 25.66
CA TRP A 268 4.62 25.99 25.38
C TRP A 268 4.71 25.56 23.91
N GLY A 269 3.61 25.13 23.27
CA GLY A 269 3.62 24.74 21.85
C GLY A 269 3.47 25.88 20.84
N ASN A 270 3.38 27.13 21.28
CA ASN A 270 3.32 28.32 20.41
C ASN A 270 4.10 29.49 21.04
N PRO A 271 5.43 29.42 21.07
CA PRO A 271 6.27 30.48 21.61
C PRO A 271 6.26 31.72 20.68
N GLN A 272 6.17 32.92 21.25
CA GLN A 272 6.19 34.19 20.49
C GLN A 272 7.53 34.45 19.79
N ASP A 273 8.59 33.77 20.22
CA ASP A 273 9.95 33.93 19.70
C ASP A 273 10.14 33.32 18.29
N GLY A 274 9.10 32.70 17.71
CA GLY A 274 9.14 32.06 16.38
C GLY A 274 9.98 30.78 16.31
N ASN A 275 10.67 30.41 17.39
CA ASN A 275 11.44 29.19 17.53
C ASN A 275 10.55 28.05 18.03
N TYR A 276 9.84 27.40 17.11
CA TYR A 276 8.94 26.28 17.40
C TYR A 276 9.61 25.11 18.13
N ASP A 277 10.92 24.92 17.93
CA ASP A 277 11.70 23.83 18.54
C ASP A 277 12.31 24.20 19.91
N HIS A 278 12.01 25.38 20.47
CA HIS A 278 12.66 25.96 21.67
C HIS A 278 14.20 26.02 21.60
N CYS A 279 14.76 25.79 20.42
CA CYS A 279 16.18 25.85 20.16
C CYS A 279 16.52 27.25 19.70
N ALA A 280 17.34 27.97 20.48
CA ALA A 280 17.80 29.31 20.16
C ALA A 280 18.56 29.42 18.82
N LEU A 281 19.02 28.28 18.26
CA LEU A 281 19.75 28.19 16.99
C LEU A 281 18.94 27.55 15.85
N GLY A 282 17.65 27.25 16.05
CA GLY A 282 16.82 26.59 15.03
C GLY A 282 16.51 27.46 13.80
N GLY A 283 16.50 28.79 13.98
CA GLY A 283 16.25 29.77 12.92
C GLY A 283 17.51 30.29 12.21
N VAL A 284 18.71 29.79 12.52
CA VAL A 284 19.93 30.25 11.86
C VAL A 284 19.96 29.64 10.46
N ASN A 285 19.60 30.45 9.47
CA ASN A 285 19.74 30.09 8.07
C ASN A 285 21.18 29.58 7.84
N TYR A 286 21.34 28.50 7.08
CA TYR A 286 22.66 27.99 6.64
C TYR A 286 23.45 28.99 5.77
N MET A 287 22.92 30.20 5.58
CA MET A 287 23.59 31.35 5.01
C MET A 287 24.10 32.19 6.20
N GLY A 288 25.37 32.03 6.55
CA GLY A 288 26.00 32.79 7.63
C GLY A 288 25.90 34.30 7.42
N GLN A 289 24.93 34.92 8.09
CA GLN A 289 24.88 36.33 8.44
C GLN A 289 24.49 36.45 9.91
#